data_AF-A0A843EYP7-F1
#
_entry.id   AF-A0A843EYP7-F1
#
_cell.length_a   1.000
_cell.length_b   1.000
_cell.length_c   1.000
_cell.angle_alpha   90.00
_cell.angle_beta   90.00
_cell.angle_gamma   90.00
#
_symmetry.space_group_name_H-M   'P 1'
#
loop_
_entity.id
_entity.type
_entity.pdbx_description
1 polymer ?
#
loop_
_entity_poly.entity_id
_entity_poly.type
_entity_poly.pdbx_seq_one_letter_code
_entity_poly.pdbx_strand_id
1 'polypeptide(L)'
;ECGGTGERDNGNGSLMRILPLAFIPNIDYETIENISGLTHGHMRSKISCVFYIEIAKSMLENDLSIDEHINLASAKIKEYYKDSGELHHFDRIFNDDLNDEDTISSKGYVISTFESVIHCLKNTDNFRDAVLKAVNLGRDTDTVGAICGGLAGIFYGYDSIPIDWIDEIPKINQVIELCEKYEAFCDGCLRNY
;
A
#
# COMPACT_ATOMS: atom_id res chain seq x y z
N GLU A 1 20.06 -14.83 1.25
CA GLU A 1 18.71 -14.56 0.72
C GLU A 1 17.72 -15.39 1.51
N CYS A 2 16.67 -14.75 2.03
CA CYS A 2 15.57 -15.38 2.76
C CYS A 2 14.27 -15.10 1.97
N GLY A 3 13.19 -15.85 2.22
CA GLY A 3 11.94 -15.69 1.48
C GLY A 3 11.87 -16.49 0.18
N GLY A 4 10.67 -16.97 -0.14
CA GLY A 4 10.44 -17.73 -1.37
C GLY A 4 10.59 -16.85 -2.61
N THR A 5 11.27 -17.38 -3.63
CA THR A 5 11.48 -16.72 -4.92
C THR A 5 10.68 -17.39 -6.04
N GLY A 6 9.88 -18.42 -5.72
CA GLY A 6 9.06 -19.12 -6.69
C GLY A 6 7.83 -18.29 -7.08
N GLU A 7 7.29 -18.56 -8.26
CA GLU A 7 6.06 -17.91 -8.76
C GLU A 7 4.85 -18.12 -7.82
N ARG A 8 4.90 -19.16 -6.99
CA ARG A 8 3.88 -19.48 -5.98
C ARG A 8 4.09 -18.78 -4.63
N ASP A 9 5.20 -18.07 -4.46
CA ASP A 9 5.56 -17.33 -3.23
C ASP A 9 5.18 -15.85 -3.32
N ASN A 10 4.21 -15.51 -4.18
CA ASN A 10 3.69 -14.16 -4.40
C ASN A 10 2.54 -13.79 -3.44
N GLY A 11 2.67 -14.18 -2.18
CA GLY A 11 1.77 -13.75 -1.11
C GLY A 11 1.79 -12.23 -0.91
N ASN A 12 0.69 -11.67 -0.44
CA ASN A 12 0.53 -10.24 -0.13
C ASN A 12 1.08 -9.85 1.26
N GLY A 13 1.63 -10.80 2.03
CA GLY A 13 2.03 -10.57 3.42
C GLY A 13 3.14 -9.52 3.59
N SER A 14 4.00 -9.32 2.59
CA SER A 14 4.98 -8.23 2.59
C SER A 14 4.30 -6.86 2.46
N LEU A 15 3.38 -6.75 1.50
CA LEU A 15 2.64 -5.54 1.20
C LEU A 15 1.83 -5.04 2.40
N MET A 16 1.22 -5.97 3.16
CA MET A 16 0.41 -5.68 4.34
C MET A 16 1.13 -4.88 5.44
N ARG A 17 2.47 -4.89 5.47
CA ARG A 17 3.26 -4.33 6.58
C ARG A 17 4.36 -3.37 6.14
N ILE A 18 4.43 -3.04 4.86
CA ILE A 18 5.50 -2.20 4.32
C ILE A 18 5.23 -0.71 4.52
N LEU A 19 3.96 -0.30 4.70
CA LEU A 19 3.52 1.10 4.72
C LEU A 19 4.37 2.05 5.57
N PRO A 20 4.84 1.69 6.79
CA PRO A 20 5.63 2.62 7.60
C PRO A 20 6.82 3.21 6.85
N LEU A 21 7.43 2.48 5.91
CA LEU A 21 8.55 2.98 5.11
C LEU A 21 8.24 4.27 4.34
N ALA A 22 6.97 4.56 4.01
CA ALA A 22 6.58 5.78 3.32
C ALA A 22 6.88 7.05 4.14
N PHE A 23 6.95 6.92 5.46
CA PHE A 23 7.26 8.03 6.37
C PHE A 23 8.77 8.20 6.61
N ILE A 24 9.62 7.31 6.10
CA ILE A 24 11.07 7.45 6.21
C ILE A 24 11.56 8.40 5.09
N PRO A 25 12.16 9.55 5.44
CA PRO A 25 12.67 10.48 4.45
C PRO A 25 13.72 9.83 3.53
N ASN A 26 13.62 10.08 2.23
CA ASN A 26 14.58 9.62 1.23
C ASN A 26 14.82 8.10 1.20
N ILE A 27 13.85 7.28 1.65
CA ILE A 27 13.93 5.83 1.49
C ILE A 27 14.06 5.47 0.00
N ASP A 28 15.07 4.67 -0.34
CA ASP A 28 15.31 4.21 -1.71
C ASP A 28 14.58 2.90 -2.01
N TYR A 29 14.41 2.61 -3.31
CA TYR A 29 13.70 1.43 -3.76
C TYR A 29 14.43 0.14 -3.37
N GLU A 30 15.77 0.12 -3.43
CA GLU A 30 16.58 -1.03 -3.04
C GLU A 30 16.31 -1.44 -1.58
N THR A 31 16.18 -0.47 -0.67
CA THR A 31 15.86 -0.73 0.75
C THR A 31 14.46 -1.31 0.91
N ILE A 32 13.46 -0.76 0.21
CA ILE A 32 12.09 -1.29 0.23
C ILE A 32 12.07 -2.73 -0.32
N GLU A 33 12.77 -2.98 -1.42
CA GLU A 33 12.90 -4.30 -2.03
C GLU A 33 13.57 -5.31 -1.10
N ASN A 34 14.63 -4.89 -0.40
CA ASN A 34 15.34 -5.72 0.56
C ASN A 34 14.46 -6.08 1.76
N ILE A 35 13.69 -5.13 2.29
CA ILE A 35 12.75 -5.36 3.39
C ILE A 35 11.63 -6.31 2.95
N SER A 36 11.07 -6.12 1.75
CA SER A 36 10.11 -7.08 1.20
C SER A 36 10.73 -8.48 1.06
N GLY A 37 11.96 -8.49 0.53
CA GLY A 37 12.75 -9.68 0.26
C GLY A 37 13.07 -10.51 1.49
N LEU A 38 12.95 -9.98 2.72
CA LEU A 38 13.14 -10.79 3.94
C LEU A 38 12.20 -12.00 4.01
N THR A 39 11.02 -11.91 3.37
CA THR A 39 10.01 -12.98 3.38
C THR A 39 9.39 -13.26 2.02
N HIS A 40 9.30 -12.26 1.13
CA HIS A 40 8.72 -12.38 -0.21
C HIS A 40 9.74 -11.81 -1.21
N GLY A 41 10.62 -12.69 -1.68
CA GLY A 41 11.76 -12.34 -2.55
C GLY A 41 11.39 -12.12 -4.01
N HIS A 42 10.20 -12.55 -4.44
CA HIS A 42 9.76 -12.47 -5.82
C HIS A 42 9.59 -11.00 -6.29
N MET A 43 9.96 -10.73 -7.53
CA MET A 43 9.99 -9.38 -8.10
C MET A 43 8.61 -8.72 -8.14
N ARG A 44 7.53 -9.48 -8.39
CA ARG A 44 6.14 -8.97 -8.27
C ARG A 44 5.85 -8.40 -6.88
N SER A 45 6.24 -9.10 -5.82
CA SER A 45 6.02 -8.63 -4.44
C SER A 45 6.83 -7.38 -4.13
N LYS A 46 8.09 -7.35 -4.58
CA LYS A 46 8.99 -6.19 -4.47
C LYS A 46 8.42 -4.96 -5.18
N ILE A 47 8.07 -5.08 -6.47
CA ILE A 47 7.47 -3.98 -7.24
C ILE A 47 6.17 -3.53 -6.59
N SER A 48 5.32 -4.44 -6.13
CA SER A 48 4.06 -4.07 -5.44
C SER A 48 4.32 -3.25 -4.18
N CYS A 49 5.32 -3.62 -3.38
CA CYS A 49 5.71 -2.87 -2.19
C CYS A 49 6.23 -1.48 -2.56
N VAL A 50 7.11 -1.37 -3.55
CA VAL A 50 7.66 -0.08 -4.00
C VAL A 50 6.56 0.80 -4.58
N PHE A 51 5.66 0.26 -5.39
CA PHE A 51 4.54 0.99 -5.97
C PHE A 51 3.59 1.50 -4.87
N TYR A 52 3.24 0.65 -3.91
CA TYR A 52 2.41 1.05 -2.78
C TYR A 52 3.03 2.17 -1.94
N ILE A 53 4.34 2.09 -1.67
CA ILE A 53 5.07 3.16 -0.97
C ILE A 53 5.13 4.44 -1.82
N GLU A 54 5.29 4.34 -3.13
CA GLU A 54 5.33 5.51 -4.00
C GLU A 54 3.99 6.25 -4.05
N ILE A 55 2.86 5.52 -4.03
CA ILE A 55 1.52 6.13 -3.89
C ILE A 55 1.42 6.83 -2.53
N ALA A 56 1.79 6.16 -1.44
CA ALA A 56 1.74 6.72 -0.10
C ALA A 56 2.59 7.99 0.05
N LYS A 57 3.82 7.98 -0.48
CA LYS A 57 4.70 9.16 -0.51
C LYS A 57 4.09 10.29 -1.31
N SER A 58 3.51 9.98 -2.48
CA SER A 58 2.82 11.00 -3.28
C SER A 58 1.68 11.66 -2.52
N MET A 59 0.87 10.89 -1.77
CA MET A 59 -0.21 11.39 -0.93
C MET A 59 0.29 12.24 0.26
N LEU A 60 1.46 11.91 0.81
CA LEU A 60 2.07 12.70 1.90
C LEU A 60 2.66 14.03 1.41
N GLU A 61 3.13 14.08 0.16
CA GLU A 61 3.91 15.20 -0.37
C GLU A 61 3.08 16.17 -1.24
N ASN A 62 1.93 15.75 -1.74
CA ASN A 62 1.17 16.49 -2.75
C ASN A 62 -0.32 16.51 -2.43
N ASP A 63 -0.99 17.60 -2.80
CA ASP A 63 -2.45 17.74 -2.75
C ASP A 63 -3.03 17.43 -4.14
N LEU A 64 -3.32 16.16 -4.41
CA LEU A 64 -3.80 15.65 -5.70
C LEU A 64 -5.00 14.73 -5.50
N SER A 65 -5.70 14.41 -6.59
CA SER A 65 -6.69 13.34 -6.59
C SER A 65 -6.05 11.95 -6.49
N ILE A 66 -6.84 10.95 -6.07
CA ILE A 66 -6.41 9.54 -6.02
C ILE A 66 -5.82 9.08 -7.36
N ASP A 67 -6.48 9.43 -8.47
CA ASP A 67 -6.04 9.07 -9.81
C ASP A 67 -4.70 9.71 -10.18
N GLU A 68 -4.50 10.97 -9.81
CA GLU A 68 -3.23 11.67 -10.04
C GLU A 68 -2.08 11.05 -9.24
N HIS A 69 -2.30 10.66 -7.98
CA HIS A 69 -1.31 9.94 -7.17
C HIS A 69 -0.94 8.59 -7.80
N ILE A 70 -1.93 7.80 -8.24
CA ILE A 70 -1.70 6.51 -8.90
C ILE A 70 -0.95 6.70 -10.21
N ASN A 71 -1.30 7.72 -11.00
CA ASN A 71 -0.64 8.02 -12.27
C ASN A 71 0.82 8.47 -12.08
N LEU A 72 1.09 9.30 -11.08
CA LEU A 72 2.44 9.75 -10.75
C LEU A 72 3.32 8.57 -10.32
N ALA A 73 2.81 7.72 -9.42
CA ALA A 73 3.52 6.52 -8.99
C ALA A 73 3.70 5.54 -10.16
N SER A 74 2.67 5.33 -11.00
CA SER A 74 2.76 4.47 -12.18
C SER A 74 3.86 4.90 -13.14
N ALA A 75 4.02 6.21 -13.39
CA ALA A 75 5.07 6.73 -14.26
C ALA A 75 6.47 6.41 -13.71
N LYS A 76 6.68 6.60 -12.40
CA LYS A 76 7.96 6.28 -11.74
C LYS A 76 8.27 4.78 -11.78
N ILE A 77 7.27 3.94 -11.49
CA ILE A 77 7.41 2.48 -11.51
C ILE A 77 7.71 1.96 -12.92
N LYS A 78 7.01 2.47 -13.94
CA LYS A 78 7.27 2.11 -15.34
C LYS A 78 8.71 2.45 -15.76
N GLU A 79 9.21 3.62 -15.39
CA GLU A 79 10.57 4.02 -15.74
C GLU A 79 11.63 3.21 -14.98
N TYR A 80 11.47 3.06 -13.66
CA TYR A 80 12.46 2.37 -12.82
C TYR A 80 12.55 0.87 -13.16
N TYR A 81 11.41 0.23 -13.43
CA TYR A 81 11.31 -1.21 -13.71
C TYR A 81 11.10 -1.54 -15.19
N LYS A 82 11.46 -0.64 -16.11
CA LYS A 82 11.23 -0.83 -17.56
C LYS A 82 11.82 -2.13 -18.14
N ASP A 83 12.91 -2.62 -17.56
CA ASP A 83 13.61 -3.83 -17.98
C ASP A 83 13.13 -5.09 -17.22
N SER A 84 12.16 -4.95 -16.30
CA SER A 84 11.60 -6.07 -15.53
C SER A 84 10.58 -6.86 -16.35
N GLY A 85 10.77 -8.17 -16.43
CA GLY A 85 9.80 -9.09 -17.05
C GLY A 85 8.46 -9.18 -16.32
N GLU A 86 8.36 -8.66 -15.09
CA GLU A 86 7.15 -8.73 -14.26
C GLU A 86 6.23 -7.52 -14.42
N LEU A 87 6.65 -6.48 -15.15
CA LEU A 87 5.94 -5.21 -15.21
C LEU A 87 4.53 -5.34 -15.82
N HIS A 88 4.36 -6.27 -16.77
CA HIS A 88 3.08 -6.54 -17.44
C HIS A 88 1.97 -6.99 -16.48
N HIS A 89 2.30 -7.51 -15.28
CA HIS A 89 1.28 -7.86 -14.29
C HIS A 89 0.56 -6.64 -13.69
N PHE A 90 1.13 -5.44 -13.85
CA PHE A 90 0.56 -4.19 -13.36
C PHE A 90 -0.18 -3.41 -14.46
N ASP A 91 -0.32 -3.97 -15.67
CA ASP A 91 -0.92 -3.30 -16.82
C ASP A 91 -2.34 -2.81 -16.55
N ARG A 92 -3.11 -3.54 -15.75
CA ARG A 92 -4.47 -3.11 -15.36
C ARG A 92 -4.47 -1.84 -14.53
N ILE A 93 -3.53 -1.71 -13.59
CA ILE A 93 -3.35 -0.48 -12.81
C ILE A 93 -2.88 0.65 -13.73
N PHE A 94 -1.90 0.34 -14.59
CA PHE A 94 -1.28 1.31 -15.50
C PHE A 94 -2.19 1.89 -16.58
N ASN A 95 -3.23 1.14 -16.97
CA ASN A 95 -4.17 1.51 -18.02
C ASN A 95 -5.54 1.87 -17.47
N ASP A 96 -5.66 1.99 -16.15
CA ASP A 96 -6.91 2.28 -15.46
C ASP A 96 -8.07 1.30 -15.76
N ASP A 97 -7.74 0.01 -15.83
CA ASP A 97 -8.65 -1.10 -16.15
C ASP A 97 -9.12 -1.85 -14.89
N LEU A 98 -9.57 -1.07 -13.90
CA LEU A 98 -10.00 -1.56 -12.59
C LEU A 98 -11.38 -1.06 -12.18
N ASN A 99 -12.16 -0.47 -13.08
CA ASN A 99 -13.48 0.09 -12.75
C ASN A 99 -14.57 -0.99 -12.61
N ASP A 100 -14.42 -2.14 -13.29
CA ASP A 100 -15.38 -3.24 -13.24
C ASP A 100 -15.12 -4.15 -12.02
N GLU A 101 -15.99 -4.06 -11.00
CA GLU A 101 -15.87 -4.82 -9.75
C GLU A 101 -15.89 -6.35 -9.98
N ASP A 102 -16.60 -6.85 -11.00
CA ASP A 102 -16.70 -8.30 -11.29
C ASP A 102 -15.34 -8.90 -11.72
N THR A 103 -14.42 -8.06 -12.16
CA THR A 103 -13.07 -8.44 -12.57
C THR A 103 -12.04 -8.34 -11.45
N ILE A 104 -12.45 -7.84 -10.28
CA ILE A 104 -11.59 -7.67 -9.11
C ILE A 104 -11.55 -8.97 -8.30
N SER A 105 -10.35 -9.42 -7.97
CA SER A 105 -10.11 -10.67 -7.24
C SER A 105 -9.45 -10.36 -5.90
N SER A 106 -10.08 -10.73 -4.80
CA SER A 106 -9.57 -10.57 -3.43
C SER A 106 -8.81 -11.81 -2.91
N LYS A 107 -8.03 -12.46 -3.77
CA LYS A 107 -7.22 -13.64 -3.38
C LYS A 107 -5.90 -13.18 -2.74
N GLY A 108 -5.26 -14.06 -1.96
CA GLY A 108 -3.93 -13.84 -1.35
C GLY A 108 -2.73 -13.77 -2.30
N TYR A 109 -2.96 -13.33 -3.54
CA TYR A 109 -1.94 -13.02 -4.52
C TYR A 109 -1.73 -11.50 -4.54
N VAL A 110 -0.47 -11.07 -4.47
CA VAL A 110 -0.11 -9.66 -4.28
C VAL A 110 -0.70 -8.71 -5.32
N ILE A 111 -0.72 -9.08 -6.61
CA ILE A 111 -1.27 -8.22 -7.68
C ILE A 111 -2.77 -8.06 -7.51
N SER A 112 -3.49 -9.17 -7.32
CA SER A 112 -4.94 -9.18 -7.09
C SER A 112 -5.34 -8.36 -5.86
N THR A 113 -4.55 -8.46 -4.78
CA THR A 113 -4.74 -7.64 -3.57
C THR A 113 -4.56 -6.15 -3.90
N PHE A 114 -3.50 -5.81 -4.63
CA PHE A 114 -3.19 -4.42 -4.93
C PHE A 114 -4.22 -3.80 -5.89
N GLU A 115 -4.63 -4.52 -6.94
CA GLU A 115 -5.75 -4.14 -7.81
C GLU A 115 -7.04 -3.87 -7.02
N SER A 116 -7.35 -4.73 -6.04
CA SER A 116 -8.51 -4.56 -5.16
C SER A 116 -8.44 -3.28 -4.33
N VAL A 117 -7.25 -2.96 -3.79
CA VAL A 117 -7.02 -1.73 -3.02
C VAL A 117 -7.22 -0.50 -3.88
N ILE A 118 -6.63 -0.48 -5.08
CA ILE A 118 -6.77 0.63 -6.03
C ILE A 118 -8.24 0.81 -6.45
N HIS A 119 -8.93 -0.28 -6.77
CA HIS A 119 -10.37 -0.24 -7.07
C HIS A 119 -11.18 0.37 -5.93
N CYS A 120 -10.92 -0.02 -4.68
CA CYS A 120 -11.65 0.50 -3.52
C CYS A 120 -11.44 2.00 -3.38
N LEU A 121 -10.19 2.46 -3.36
CA LEU A 121 -9.85 3.87 -3.21
C LEU A 121 -10.50 4.73 -4.30
N LYS A 122 -10.43 4.29 -5.56
CA LYS A 122 -11.00 5.03 -6.71
C LYS A 122 -12.52 5.15 -6.69
N ASN A 123 -13.22 4.23 -6.02
CA ASN A 123 -14.68 4.14 -6.06
C ASN A 123 -15.33 4.54 -4.74
N THR A 124 -14.61 5.29 -3.90
CA THR A 124 -15.09 5.77 -2.59
C THR A 124 -14.53 7.16 -2.31
N ASP A 125 -15.27 7.94 -1.52
CA ASP A 125 -14.94 9.35 -1.25
C ASP A 125 -14.61 9.64 0.21
N ASN A 126 -14.52 8.60 1.05
CA ASN A 126 -14.17 8.73 2.46
C ASN A 126 -13.55 7.44 3.01
N PHE A 127 -12.84 7.56 4.13
CA PHE A 127 -12.14 6.44 4.77
C PHE A 127 -13.07 5.27 5.08
N ARG A 128 -14.25 5.56 5.65
CA ARG A 128 -15.21 4.55 6.09
C ARG A 128 -15.65 3.68 4.91
N ASP A 129 -16.04 4.30 3.81
CA ASP A 129 -16.53 3.60 2.63
C ASP A 129 -15.39 2.85 1.93
N ALA A 130 -14.18 3.42 1.86
CA ALA A 130 -13.00 2.76 1.29
C ALA A 130 -12.71 1.42 2.01
N VAL A 131 -12.66 1.46 3.35
CA VAL A 131 -12.37 0.27 4.17
C VAL A 131 -13.53 -0.73 4.14
N LEU A 132 -14.79 -0.26 4.19
CA LEU A 132 -15.94 -1.16 4.09
C LEU A 132 -15.99 -1.85 2.73
N LYS A 133 -15.72 -1.13 1.63
CA LYS A 133 -15.67 -1.71 0.30
C LYS A 133 -14.57 -2.77 0.23
N ALA A 134 -13.37 -2.47 0.71
CA ALA A 134 -12.25 -3.40 0.80
C ALA A 134 -12.60 -4.70 1.53
N VAL A 135 -13.28 -4.60 2.69
CA VAL A 135 -13.71 -5.78 3.46
C VAL A 135 -14.84 -6.53 2.75
N ASN A 136 -15.77 -5.83 2.11
CA ASN A 136 -16.91 -6.45 1.43
C ASN A 136 -16.55 -7.15 0.11
N LEU A 137 -15.36 -6.92 -0.47
CA LEU A 137 -14.83 -7.74 -1.57
C LEU A 137 -14.60 -9.22 -1.17
N GLY A 138 -14.62 -9.54 0.12
CA GLY A 138 -14.56 -10.90 0.64
C GLY A 138 -13.18 -11.57 0.52
N ARG A 139 -13.13 -12.86 0.88
CA ARG A 139 -11.93 -13.72 0.85
C ARG A 139 -10.79 -13.24 1.78
N ASP A 140 -9.83 -12.48 1.26
CA ASP A 140 -8.65 -11.98 2.00
C ASP A 140 -8.94 -10.58 2.57
N THR A 141 -10.00 -10.52 3.38
CA THR A 141 -10.59 -9.25 3.85
C THR A 141 -9.69 -8.52 4.83
N ASP A 142 -8.94 -9.24 5.66
CA ASP A 142 -7.99 -8.69 6.61
C ASP A 142 -6.84 -7.99 5.88
N THR A 143 -6.25 -8.62 4.86
CA THR A 143 -5.12 -8.04 4.13
C THR A 143 -5.55 -6.86 3.25
N VAL A 144 -6.63 -7.02 2.46
CA VAL A 144 -7.12 -5.94 1.59
C VAL A 144 -7.60 -4.75 2.43
N GLY A 145 -8.31 -5.01 3.53
CA GLY A 145 -8.75 -3.98 4.47
C GLY A 145 -7.58 -3.22 5.12
N ALA A 146 -6.53 -3.93 5.55
CA ALA A 146 -5.35 -3.29 6.16
C ALA A 146 -4.58 -2.40 5.16
N ILE A 147 -4.38 -2.88 3.94
CA ILE A 147 -3.64 -2.13 2.90
C ILE A 147 -4.47 -0.94 2.40
N CYS A 148 -5.77 -1.13 2.16
CA CYS A 148 -6.67 -0.06 1.76
C CYS A 148 -6.81 1.01 2.85
N GLY A 149 -7.03 0.59 4.10
CA GLY A 149 -7.10 1.48 5.26
C GLY A 149 -5.82 2.27 5.49
N GLY A 150 -4.66 1.68 5.18
CA GLY A 150 -3.37 2.37 5.23
C GLY A 150 -3.29 3.59 4.29
N LEU A 151 -3.60 3.40 3.00
CA LEU A 151 -3.63 4.52 2.04
C LEU A 151 -4.79 5.48 2.29
N ALA A 152 -5.98 4.96 2.60
CA ALA A 152 -7.14 5.79 2.92
C ALA A 152 -6.88 6.67 4.14
N GLY A 153 -6.19 6.16 5.17
CA GLY A 153 -5.82 6.94 6.35
C GLY A 153 -4.82 8.06 6.06
N ILE A 154 -3.89 7.83 5.13
CA ILE A 154 -2.98 8.88 4.64
C ILE A 154 -3.77 9.92 3.83
N PHE A 155 -4.61 9.47 2.90
CA PHE A 155 -5.31 10.34 1.96
C PHE A 155 -6.42 11.18 2.60
N TYR A 156 -7.28 10.57 3.42
CA TYR A 156 -8.40 11.27 4.08
C TYR A 156 -8.02 11.86 5.45
N GLY A 157 -6.87 11.46 6.00
CA GLY A 157 -6.37 11.90 7.30
C GLY A 157 -6.97 11.16 8.50
N TYR A 158 -6.27 11.23 9.64
CA TYR A 158 -6.63 10.52 10.87
C TYR A 158 -8.04 10.89 11.39
N ASP A 159 -8.41 12.17 11.33
CA ASP A 159 -9.71 12.66 11.81
C ASP A 159 -10.90 12.14 11.00
N SER A 160 -10.66 11.54 9.82
CA SER A 160 -11.71 10.91 9.00
C SER A 160 -12.07 9.49 9.46
N ILE A 161 -11.25 8.88 10.32
CA ILE A 161 -11.47 7.51 10.80
C ILE A 161 -12.62 7.52 11.82
N PRO A 162 -13.65 6.66 11.67
CA PRO A 162 -14.75 6.59 12.62
C PRO A 162 -14.26 6.29 14.04
N ILE A 163 -14.58 7.15 15.00
CA ILE A 163 -14.12 7.02 16.39
C ILE A 163 -14.60 5.71 17.05
N ASP A 164 -15.81 5.28 16.70
CA ASP A 164 -16.38 4.00 17.15
C ASP A 164 -15.60 2.79 16.64
N TRP A 165 -14.85 2.91 15.53
CA TRP A 165 -13.94 1.86 15.08
C TRP A 165 -12.62 1.89 15.84
N ILE A 166 -12.09 3.08 16.12
CA ILE A 166 -10.85 3.25 16.89
C ILE A 166 -11.01 2.67 18.29
N ASP A 167 -12.15 2.92 18.94
CA ASP A 167 -12.44 2.46 20.29
C ASP A 167 -12.52 0.92 20.42
N GLU A 168 -12.81 0.22 19.32
CA GLU A 168 -12.84 -1.25 19.27
C GLU A 168 -11.46 -1.88 19.02
N ILE A 169 -10.43 -1.09 18.65
CA ILE A 169 -9.09 -1.62 18.38
C ILE A 169 -8.43 -2.09 19.68
N PRO A 170 -8.08 -3.39 19.79
CA PRO A 170 -7.40 -3.88 20.98
C PRO A 170 -6.06 -3.16 21.18
N LYS A 171 -5.84 -2.68 22.41
CA LYS A 171 -4.60 -1.96 22.80
C LYS A 171 -4.36 -0.69 21.99
N ILE A 172 -5.41 0.01 21.54
CA ILE A 172 -5.30 1.24 20.76
C ILE A 172 -4.31 2.26 21.35
N ASN A 173 -4.29 2.46 22.67
CA ASN A 173 -3.33 3.35 23.32
C ASN A 173 -1.86 2.97 23.05
N GLN A 174 -1.54 1.68 22.97
CA GLN A 174 -0.17 1.21 22.66
C GLN A 174 0.16 1.41 21.18
N VAL A 175 -0.84 1.28 20.30
CA VAL A 175 -0.68 1.56 18.86
C VAL A 175 -0.40 3.04 18.64
N ILE A 176 -1.18 3.92 19.28
CA ILE A 176 -0.97 5.38 19.21
C ILE A 176 0.41 5.75 19.75
N GLU A 177 0.81 5.23 20.91
CA GLU A 177 2.14 5.50 21.48
C GLU A 177 3.28 5.02 20.56
N LEU A 178 3.07 3.91 19.82
CA LEU A 178 4.03 3.43 18.84
C LEU A 178 4.11 4.37 17.62
N CYS A 179 2.97 4.87 17.14
CA CYS A 179 2.90 5.84 16.06
C CYS A 179 3.62 7.15 16.45
N GLU A 180 3.39 7.67 17.65
CA GLU A 180 4.05 8.90 18.16
C GLU A 180 5.58 8.72 18.26
N LYS A 181 6.05 7.57 18.76
CA LYS A 181 7.49 7.25 18.81
C LYS A 181 8.09 7.14 17.41
N TYR A 182 7.34 6.59 16.47
CA TYR A 182 7.78 6.43 15.09
C TYR A 182 7.85 7.78 14.36
N GLU A 183 6.84 8.64 14.54
CA GLU A 183 6.85 10.01 14.04
C GLU A 183 8.06 10.79 14.57
N ALA A 184 8.32 10.74 15.86
CA ALA A 184 9.49 11.39 16.47
C ALA A 184 10.83 10.86 15.91
N PHE A 185 10.90 9.57 15.57
CA PHE A 185 12.07 8.99 14.89
C PHE A 185 12.23 9.54 13.47
N CYS A 186 11.16 9.58 12.67
CA CYS A 186 11.19 10.10 11.30
C CYS A 186 11.55 11.60 11.26
N ASP A 187 11.00 12.40 12.17
CA ASP A 187 11.35 13.81 12.36
C ASP A 187 12.82 13.98 12.76
N GLY A 188 13.31 13.10 13.62
CA GLY A 188 14.72 13.03 14.00
C GLY A 188 15.63 12.74 12.80
N CYS A 189 15.19 11.87 11.88
CA CYS A 189 15.92 11.62 10.63
C CYS A 189 15.98 12.88 9.75
N LEU A 190 14.88 13.64 9.62
CA LEU A 190 14.85 14.89 8.84
C LEU A 190 15.82 15.96 9.38
N ARG A 191 15.95 16.07 10.71
CA ARG A 191 16.78 17.12 11.36
C ARG A 191 18.28 16.85 11.32
N ASN A 192 18.70 15.64 10.96
CA ASN A 192 20.12 15.24 10.90
C ASN A 192 20.73 15.34 9.49
N TYR A 193 19.98 15.91 8.53
CA TYR A 193 20.45 16.32 7.20
C TYR A 193 20.47 17.85 7.08
#